data_AF-A0A369Q8Y8-F1
#
_entry.id   AF-A0A369Q8Y8-F1
#
_cell.length_a   1.000
_cell.length_b   1.000
_cell.length_c   1.000
_cell.angle_alpha   90.00
_cell.angle_beta   90.00
_cell.angle_gamma   90.00
#
_symmetry.space_group_name_H-M   'P 1'
#
loop_
_entity.id
_entity.type
_entity.pdbx_description
1 polymer ?
#
loop_
_entity_poly.entity_id
_entity_poly.type
_entity_poly.pdbx_seq_one_letter_code
_entity_poly.pdbx_strand_id
1 'polypeptide(L)'
;MRKIILAAAAAGAALSLSACSEATEENAEATTEGAMADTETNMDAVGNEMEAAGDEVAMEADEAATEAEAAMEGETEAEAAAD
;
A
#
# COMPACT_ATOMS: atom_id res chain seq x y z
N MET A 1 1.11 -34.78 -49.93
CA MET A 1 0.14 -34.40 -48.88
C MET A 1 0.77 -34.20 -47.50
N ARG A 2 1.63 -35.11 -46.99
CA ARG A 2 2.27 -34.96 -45.66
C ARG A 2 3.14 -33.70 -45.46
N LYS A 3 3.78 -33.21 -46.52
CA LYS A 3 4.70 -32.06 -46.46
C LYS A 3 4.00 -30.70 -46.32
N ILE A 4 2.73 -30.59 -46.74
CA ILE A 4 1.97 -29.33 -46.69
C ILE A 4 1.34 -29.14 -45.29
N ILE A 5 0.99 -30.24 -44.62
CA ILE A 5 0.42 -30.22 -43.26
C ILE A 5 1.46 -29.72 -42.24
N LEU A 6 2.73 -30.10 -42.39
CA LEU A 6 3.79 -29.66 -41.47
C LEU A 6 4.12 -28.15 -41.59
N ALA A 7 4.02 -27.59 -42.80
CA ALA A 7 4.24 -26.15 -43.02
C ALA A 7 3.11 -25.30 -42.43
N ALA A 8 1.86 -25.77 -42.51
CA ALA A 8 0.72 -25.08 -41.90
C ALA A 8 0.77 -25.12 -40.36
N ALA A 9 1.20 -26.23 -39.78
CA ALA A 9 1.36 -26.35 -38.32
C ALA A 9 2.48 -25.43 -37.78
N ALA A 10 3.61 -25.34 -38.48
CA ALA A 10 4.70 -24.44 -38.09
C ALA A 10 4.32 -22.95 -38.20
N ALA A 11 3.55 -22.58 -39.23
CA ALA A 11 3.04 -21.22 -39.37
C ALA A 11 2.02 -20.85 -38.27
N GLY A 12 1.13 -21.79 -37.91
CA GLY A 12 0.20 -21.61 -36.80
C GLY A 12 0.90 -21.46 -35.45
N ALA A 13 1.96 -22.23 -35.21
CA ALA A 13 2.76 -22.14 -33.98
C ALA A 13 3.53 -20.82 -33.85
N ALA A 14 4.06 -20.29 -34.96
CA ALA A 14 4.75 -18.99 -34.98
C ALA A 14 3.79 -17.83 -34.70
N LEU A 15 2.57 -17.86 -35.25
CA LEU A 15 1.52 -16.88 -35.00
C LEU A 15 0.99 -16.95 -33.55
N SER A 16 0.90 -18.14 -32.95
CA SER A 16 0.54 -18.27 -31.54
C SER A 16 1.64 -17.78 -30.60
N LEU A 17 2.91 -17.91 -30.97
CA LEU A 17 4.03 -17.41 -30.15
C LEU A 17 4.08 -15.88 -30.12
N SER A 18 3.79 -15.19 -31.24
CA SER A 18 3.72 -13.72 -31.25
C SER A 18 2.52 -13.21 -30.45
N ALA A 19 1.38 -13.88 -30.50
CA ALA A 19 0.21 -13.52 -29.70
C ALA A 19 0.43 -13.78 -28.19
N CYS A 20 1.11 -14.87 -27.83
CA CYS A 20 1.49 -15.12 -26.44
C CYS A 20 2.55 -14.12 -25.93
N SER A 21 3.40 -13.57 -26.80
CA SER A 21 4.37 -12.52 -26.44
C SER A 21 3.67 -11.20 -26.14
N GLU A 22 2.80 -10.75 -27.04
CA GLU A 22 2.06 -9.49 -26.88
C GLU A 22 1.12 -9.53 -25.68
N ALA A 23 0.40 -10.64 -25.49
CA ALA A 23 -0.43 -10.83 -24.29
C ALA A 23 0.37 -10.96 -22.99
N THR A 24 1.62 -11.46 -23.04
CA THR A 24 2.50 -11.49 -21.86
C THR A 24 2.99 -10.09 -21.52
N GLU A 25 3.32 -9.28 -22.52
CA GLU A 25 3.75 -7.89 -22.35
C GLU A 25 2.61 -7.02 -21.80
N GLU A 26 1.41 -7.13 -22.37
CA GLU A 26 0.20 -6.43 -21.88
C GLU A 26 -0.16 -6.85 -20.44
N ASN A 27 -0.09 -8.14 -20.11
CA ASN A 27 -0.30 -8.60 -18.73
C ASN A 27 0.82 -8.15 -17.79
N ALA A 28 2.06 -8.04 -18.25
CA ALA A 28 3.18 -7.57 -17.44
C ALA A 28 3.05 -6.06 -17.14
N GLU A 29 2.65 -5.27 -18.12
CA GLU A 29 2.32 -3.85 -17.93
C GLU A 29 1.15 -3.71 -16.95
N ALA A 30 0.04 -4.41 -17.17
CA ALA A 30 -1.13 -4.38 -16.28
C ALA A 30 -0.80 -4.86 -14.84
N THR A 31 0.07 -5.86 -14.70
CA THR A 31 0.55 -6.32 -13.38
C THR A 31 1.43 -5.26 -12.72
N THR A 32 2.27 -4.57 -13.49
CA THR A 32 3.14 -3.52 -12.95
C THR A 32 2.33 -2.31 -12.52
N GLU A 33 1.37 -1.86 -13.35
CA GLU A 33 0.43 -0.78 -12.99
C GLU A 33 -0.41 -1.16 -11.78
N GLY A 34 -0.94 -2.39 -11.73
CA GLY A 34 -1.67 -2.89 -10.57
C GLY A 34 -0.83 -2.91 -9.29
N ALA A 35 0.42 -3.39 -9.37
CA ALA A 35 1.33 -3.40 -8.24
C ALA A 35 1.71 -1.99 -7.76
N MET A 36 1.84 -1.03 -8.68
CA MET A 36 2.05 0.38 -8.32
C MET A 36 0.82 0.96 -7.63
N ALA A 37 -0.39 0.74 -8.17
CA ALA A 37 -1.64 1.21 -7.57
C ALA A 37 -1.90 0.61 -6.17
N ASP A 38 -1.60 -0.69 -6.00
CA ASP A 38 -1.68 -1.35 -4.70
C ASP A 38 -0.66 -0.77 -3.71
N THR A 39 0.54 -0.45 -4.18
CA THR A 39 1.58 0.19 -3.35
C THR A 39 1.14 1.58 -2.90
N GLU A 40 0.62 2.41 -3.82
CA GLU A 40 0.12 3.75 -3.52
C GLU A 40 -1.03 3.69 -2.51
N THR A 41 -2.03 2.83 -2.74
CA THR A 41 -3.16 2.66 -1.83
C THR A 41 -2.73 2.20 -0.43
N ASN A 42 -1.80 1.25 -0.34
CA ASN A 42 -1.30 0.77 0.95
C ASN A 42 -0.42 1.82 1.64
N MET A 43 0.38 2.58 0.89
CA MET A 43 1.23 3.64 1.43
C MET A 43 0.38 4.78 2.00
N ASP A 44 -0.70 5.16 1.31
CA ASP A 44 -1.68 6.13 1.80
C ASP A 44 -2.40 5.63 3.06
N ALA A 45 -2.80 4.35 3.09
CA ALA A 45 -3.43 3.75 4.27
C ALA A 45 -2.49 3.74 5.49
N VAL A 46 -1.24 3.33 5.30
CA VAL A 46 -0.22 3.36 6.35
C VAL A 46 0.10 4.78 6.79
N GLY A 47 0.15 5.74 5.87
CA GLY A 47 0.35 7.15 6.18
C GLY A 47 -0.74 7.70 7.10
N ASN A 48 -2.01 7.44 6.76
CA ASN A 48 -3.15 7.85 7.59
C ASN A 48 -3.17 7.14 8.96
N GLU A 49 -2.87 5.83 9.02
CA GLU A 49 -2.76 5.12 10.30
C GLU A 49 -1.62 5.67 11.17
N MET A 50 -0.49 6.02 10.56
CA MET A 50 0.64 6.61 11.26
C MET A 50 0.33 8.01 11.79
N GLU A 51 -0.41 8.83 11.05
CA GLU A 51 -0.89 10.13 11.51
C GLU A 51 -1.83 9.95 12.71
N ALA A 52 -2.82 9.06 12.61
CA ALA A 52 -3.73 8.78 13.71
C ALA A 52 -3.02 8.24 14.97
N ALA A 53 -2.04 7.35 14.80
CA ALA A 53 -1.22 6.87 15.92
C ALA A 53 -0.36 7.98 16.52
N GLY A 54 0.13 8.92 15.70
CA GLY A 54 0.85 10.11 16.16
C GLY A 54 -0.02 11.02 17.02
N ASP A 55 -1.26 11.25 16.60
CA ASP A 55 -2.24 12.03 17.36
C ASP A 55 -2.60 11.38 18.70
N GLU A 56 -2.78 10.05 18.72
CA GLU A 56 -3.05 9.29 19.95
C GLU A 56 -1.88 9.38 20.94
N VAL A 57 -0.64 9.22 20.46
CA VAL A 57 0.57 9.37 21.28
C VAL A 57 0.72 10.81 21.80
N ALA A 58 0.38 11.81 20.98
CA ALA A 58 0.42 13.21 21.41
C ALA A 58 -0.58 13.49 22.52
N MET A 59 -1.79 12.94 22.42
CA MET A 59 -2.83 13.07 23.44
C MET A 59 -2.44 12.35 24.74
N GLU A 60 -1.90 11.12 24.66
CA GLU A 60 -1.40 10.41 25.85
C GLU A 60 -0.23 11.16 26.52
N ALA A 61 0.66 11.77 25.72
CA ALA A 61 1.77 12.55 26.24
C ALA A 61 1.30 13.83 26.96
N ASP A 62 0.27 14.50 26.43
CA ASP A 62 -0.36 15.67 27.05
C ASP A 62 -1.02 15.27 28.38
N GLU A 63 -1.80 14.19 28.39
CA GLU A 63 -2.46 13.67 29.59
C GLU A 63 -1.45 13.28 30.68
N ALA A 64 -0.34 12.62 30.31
CA ALA A 64 0.74 12.30 31.22
C ALA A 64 1.48 13.54 31.75
N ALA A 65 1.58 14.60 30.94
CA ALA A 65 2.17 15.87 31.38
C ALA A 65 1.26 16.56 32.41
N THR A 66 -0.04 16.63 32.16
CA THR A 66 -1.04 17.16 33.09
C THR A 66 -1.04 16.38 34.42
N GLU A 67 -0.98 15.04 34.38
CA GLU A 67 -0.88 14.22 35.60
C GLU A 67 0.41 14.54 36.39
N ALA A 68 1.54 14.71 35.69
CA ALA A 68 2.81 15.04 36.31
C ALA A 68 2.80 16.44 36.95
N GLU A 69 2.16 17.43 36.32
CA GLU A 69 1.98 18.78 36.88
C GLU A 69 1.09 18.74 38.12
N ALA A 70 -0.08 18.11 38.05
CA ALA A 70 -0.97 17.93 39.19
C ALA A 70 -0.25 17.28 40.40
N ALA A 71 0.58 16.27 40.14
CA ALA A 71 1.38 15.61 41.16
C ALA A 71 2.49 16.50 41.75
N MET A 72 3.12 17.36 40.94
CA MET A 72 4.17 18.28 41.39
C MET A 72 3.61 19.44 42.20
N GLU A 73 2.47 19.98 41.78
CA GLU A 73 1.84 21.14 42.40
C GLU A 73 0.89 20.77 43.54
N GLY A 74 0.53 19.48 43.64
CA GLY A 74 -0.31 18.95 44.71
C GLY A 74 -1.77 19.34 44.55
N GLU A 75 -2.22 19.50 43.30
CA GLU A 75 -3.57 19.88 42.92
C GLU A 75 -4.26 18.75 42.14
N THR A 76 -5.48 19.00 41.67
CA THR A 76 -6.21 18.01 40.87
C THR A 76 -5.83 18.10 39.39
N GLU A 77 -5.90 16.99 38.66
CA GLU A 77 -5.69 16.98 37.19
C GLU A 77 -6.59 17.99 36.46
N ALA A 78 -7.80 18.23 36.97
CA ALA A 78 -8.73 19.21 36.40
C ALA A 78 -8.30 20.66 36.64
N GLU A 79 -7.54 20.93 37.70
CA GLU A 79 -6.94 22.25 37.95
C GLU A 79 -5.70 22.42 37.07
N ALA A 80 -4.82 21.41 36.98
CA ALA A 80 -3.65 21.42 36.12
C ALA A 80 -4.00 21.54 34.63
N ALA A 81 -5.08 20.89 34.17
CA ALA A 81 -5.56 21.02 32.80
C ALA A 81 -6.15 22.41 32.46
N ALA A 82 -6.39 23.26 33.46
CA ALA A 82 -7.03 24.55 33.31
C ALA A 82 -6.09 25.76 33.44
N ASP A 83 -4.83 25.54 33.82
CA ASP A 83 -3.77 26.57 33.95
C ASP A 83 -3.06 26.87 32.60
#